data_AF-A0A0V1FVK2-F1
#
_entry.id   AF-A0A0V1FVK2-F1
#
_cell.length_a   1.000
_cell.length_b   1.000
_cell.length_c   1.000
_cell.angle_alpha   90.00
_cell.angle_beta   90.00
_cell.angle_gamma   90.00
#
_symmetry.space_group_name_H-M   'P 1'
#
loop_
_entity.id
_entity.type
_entity.pdbx_description
1 polymer ?
#
loop_
_entity_poly.entity_id
_entity_poly.type
_entity_poly.pdbx_seq_one_letter_code
_entity_poly.pdbx_strand_id
1 'polypeptide(L)'
;MSEEADKVKSKRPSRSEILSRGIDKCISLCTDQLDMSKRKNDFESLQLTEREKEILTKGFMEKKAAAIEKLTKVLPNFYQQTEVFEKLSTLEQLCQNAANDKGDRKWRRTGDPEMDLRPLQYKLLFDYVTNLENIHEDLKKKKKEKEEKLKSLREKLSSLRSIASADLAKKEQNS
;
A
#
# COMPACT_ATOMS: atom_id res chain seq x y z
N MET A 1 -5.20 -6.85 -42.36
CA MET A 1 -4.61 -5.82 -41.50
C MET A 1 -4.83 -6.28 -40.07
N SER A 2 -3.86 -7.00 -39.47
CA SER A 2 -4.05 -7.69 -38.19
C SER A 2 -3.93 -6.70 -37.03
N GLU A 3 -4.95 -6.67 -36.17
CA GLU A 3 -5.01 -5.94 -34.89
C GLU A 3 -4.07 -6.52 -33.81
N GLU A 4 -3.19 -7.46 -34.16
CA GLU A 4 -2.26 -8.10 -33.21
C GLU A 4 -0.93 -7.36 -33.02
N ALA A 5 -0.67 -6.29 -33.76
CA ALA A 5 0.61 -5.58 -33.71
C ALA A 5 0.75 -4.56 -32.55
N ASP A 6 -0.33 -4.22 -31.83
CA ASP A 6 -0.31 -3.15 -30.81
C ASP A 6 -0.22 -3.63 -29.34
N LYS A 7 0.01 -4.93 -29.10
CA LYS A 7 0.08 -5.52 -27.75
C LYS A 7 1.48 -5.92 -27.27
N VAL A 8 2.54 -5.28 -27.78
CA VAL A 8 3.88 -5.39 -27.18
C VAL A 8 4.40 -4.03 -26.75
N LYS A 9 3.60 -3.30 -25.96
CA LYS A 9 4.19 -2.32 -25.03
C LYS A 9 4.97 -3.11 -24.00
N SER A 10 6.27 -3.26 -24.23
CA SER A 10 7.25 -3.77 -23.27
C SER A 10 6.89 -3.22 -21.88
N LYS A 11 6.38 -4.10 -21.01
CA LYS A 11 6.02 -3.73 -19.66
C LYS A 11 7.32 -3.35 -18.98
N ARG A 12 7.44 -2.08 -18.59
CA ARG A 12 8.63 -1.58 -17.88
C ARG A 12 8.90 -2.50 -16.69
N PRO A 13 10.14 -2.99 -16.52
CA PRO A 13 10.45 -3.90 -15.42
C PRO A 13 10.17 -3.21 -14.09
N SER A 14 9.60 -3.96 -13.15
CA SER A 14 9.35 -3.50 -11.78
C SER A 14 10.66 -3.22 -11.05
N ARG A 15 10.62 -2.39 -10.01
CA ARG A 15 11.80 -2.13 -9.17
C ARG A 15 12.41 -3.40 -8.57
N SER A 16 11.57 -4.36 -8.19
CA SER A 16 12.01 -5.67 -7.70
C SER A 16 12.77 -6.46 -8.77
N GLU A 17 12.26 -6.50 -10.00
CA GLU A 17 12.96 -7.15 -11.12
C GLU A 17 14.29 -6.48 -11.45
N ILE A 18 14.37 -5.15 -11.36
CA ILE A 18 15.61 -4.41 -11.56
C ILE A 18 16.65 -4.81 -10.50
N LEU A 19 16.25 -4.87 -9.22
CA LEU A 19 17.15 -5.27 -8.14
C LEU A 19 17.63 -6.71 -8.32
N SER A 20 16.72 -7.67 -8.58
CA SER A 20 17.08 -9.07 -8.77
C SER A 20 18.06 -9.24 -9.95
N ARG A 21 17.76 -8.63 -11.10
CA ARG A 21 18.67 -8.67 -12.27
C ARG A 21 20.01 -8.01 -11.98
N GLY A 22 20.03 -6.93 -11.21
CA GLY A 22 21.26 -6.25 -10.79
C GLY A 22 22.14 -7.17 -9.94
N ILE A 23 21.53 -7.89 -9.00
CA ILE A 23 22.23 -8.83 -8.13
C ILE A 23 22.74 -10.03 -8.91
N ASP A 24 21.91 -10.62 -9.77
CA ASP A 24 22.32 -11.72 -10.65
C ASP A 24 23.53 -11.31 -11.52
N LYS A 25 23.52 -10.08 -12.04
CA LYS A 25 24.65 -9.53 -12.79
C LYS A 25 25.90 -9.36 -11.91
N CYS A 26 25.77 -8.88 -10.67
CA CYS A 26 26.89 -8.79 -9.74
C CYS A 26 27.47 -10.18 -9.41
N ILE A 27 26.62 -11.18 -9.17
CA ILE A 27 27.06 -12.57 -8.93
C ILE A 27 27.80 -13.10 -10.15
N SER A 28 27.25 -12.90 -11.35
CA SER A 28 27.89 -13.30 -12.61
C SER A 28 29.26 -12.64 -12.77
N LEU A 29 29.39 -11.33 -12.56
CA LEU A 29 30.68 -10.63 -12.67
C LEU A 29 31.71 -11.11 -11.65
N CYS A 30 31.30 -11.36 -10.40
CA CYS A 30 32.19 -11.89 -9.37
C CYS A 30 32.63 -13.33 -9.65
N THR A 31 31.75 -14.15 -10.22
CA THR A 31 32.04 -15.55 -10.54
C THR A 31 32.74 -15.72 -11.89
N ASP A 32 32.63 -14.74 -12.79
CA ASP A 32 33.40 -14.63 -14.02
C ASP A 32 34.89 -14.41 -13.75
N GLN A 33 35.22 -13.72 -12.65
CA GLN A 33 36.61 -13.64 -12.19
C GLN A 33 37.17 -14.99 -11.74
N LEU A 34 36.33 -15.99 -11.46
CA LEU A 34 36.76 -17.34 -11.12
C LEU A 34 36.72 -18.29 -12.33
N ASP A 35 36.46 -17.75 -13.52
CA ASP A 35 36.41 -18.53 -14.76
C ASP A 35 37.81 -18.68 -15.37
N MET A 36 38.30 -19.93 -15.42
CA MET A 36 39.60 -20.26 -15.99
C MET A 36 39.71 -19.95 -17.48
N SER A 37 38.60 -19.98 -18.22
CA SER A 37 38.62 -19.63 -19.66
C SER A 37 39.00 -18.17 -19.87
N LYS A 38 38.66 -17.29 -18.92
CA LYS A 38 38.97 -15.86 -18.95
C LYS A 38 40.33 -15.52 -18.34
N ARG A 39 40.92 -16.45 -17.58
CA ARG A 39 42.20 -16.28 -16.86
C ARG A 39 43.36 -17.09 -17.44
N LYS A 40 43.19 -17.66 -18.62
CA LYS A 40 44.20 -18.52 -19.25
C LYS A 40 45.57 -17.83 -19.32
N ASN A 41 45.59 -16.56 -19.71
CA ASN A 41 46.80 -15.75 -19.86
C ASN A 41 47.52 -15.47 -18.53
N ASP A 42 46.80 -15.45 -17.41
CA ASP A 42 47.37 -15.16 -16.07
C ASP A 42 48.37 -16.25 -15.63
N PHE A 43 48.28 -17.45 -16.21
CA PHE A 43 49.08 -18.62 -15.85
C PHE A 43 50.01 -19.11 -16.97
N GLU A 44 50.03 -18.46 -18.14
CA GLU A 44 50.85 -18.89 -19.28
C GLU A 44 52.36 -18.83 -18.99
N SER A 45 52.80 -17.88 -18.17
CA SER A 45 54.20 -17.74 -17.77
C SER A 45 54.70 -18.84 -16.82
N LEU A 46 53.80 -19.60 -16.20
CA LEU A 46 54.12 -20.58 -15.15
C LEU A 46 54.54 -21.96 -15.68
N GLN A 47 54.53 -22.17 -17.00
CA GLN A 47 54.92 -23.44 -17.65
C GLN A 47 54.30 -24.70 -17.00
N LEU A 48 53.04 -24.61 -16.57
CA LEU A 48 52.35 -25.69 -15.85
C LEU A 48 52.22 -26.96 -16.71
N THR A 49 52.45 -28.11 -16.08
CA THR A 49 52.16 -29.44 -16.64
C THR A 49 50.65 -29.62 -16.85
N GLU A 50 50.24 -30.59 -17.68
CA GLU A 50 48.80 -30.88 -17.88
C GLU A 50 48.10 -31.24 -16.57
N ARG A 51 48.76 -32.01 -15.70
CA ARG A 51 48.22 -32.40 -14.40
C ARG A 51 48.01 -31.21 -13.46
N GLU A 52 48.94 -30.24 -13.47
CA GLU A 52 48.79 -29.01 -12.68
C GLU A 52 47.68 -28.11 -13.23
N LYS A 53 47.51 -28.05 -14.56
CA LYS A 53 46.39 -27.33 -15.19
C LYS A 53 45.04 -27.94 -14.81
N GLU A 54 44.94 -29.25 -14.75
CA GLU A 54 43.73 -29.95 -14.29
C GLU A 54 43.42 -29.65 -12.82
N ILE A 55 44.43 -29.74 -11.93
CA ILE A 55 44.28 -29.42 -10.50
C ILE A 55 43.85 -27.96 -10.31
N LEU A 56 44.47 -27.03 -11.02
CA LEU A 56 44.14 -25.61 -10.97
C LEU A 56 42.69 -25.37 -11.43
N THR A 57 42.31 -25.96 -12.57
CA THR A 57 40.95 -25.83 -13.12
C THR A 57 39.90 -26.36 -12.15
N LYS A 58 40.16 -27.53 -11.55
CA LYS A 58 39.29 -28.12 -10.53
C LYS A 58 39.16 -27.21 -9.30
N GLY A 59 40.26 -26.67 -8.79
CA GLY A 59 40.25 -25.76 -7.64
C GLY A 59 39.47 -24.46 -7.89
N PHE A 60 39.57 -23.89 -9.10
CA PHE A 60 38.78 -22.72 -9.48
C PHE A 60 37.28 -23.02 -9.59
N MET A 61 36.93 -24.18 -10.17
CA MET A 61 35.54 -24.64 -10.25
C MET A 61 34.93 -24.84 -8.86
N GLU A 62 35.66 -25.50 -7.95
CA GLU A 62 35.23 -25.70 -6.56
C GLU A 62 35.07 -24.36 -5.82
N LYS A 63 36.01 -23.43 -5.99
CA LYS A 63 35.94 -22.10 -5.37
C LYS A 63 34.78 -21.27 -5.92
N LYS A 64 34.50 -21.35 -7.22
CA LYS A 64 33.34 -20.72 -7.86
C LYS A 64 32.04 -21.29 -7.31
N ALA A 65 31.92 -22.61 -7.22
CA ALA A 65 30.75 -23.28 -6.66
C ALA A 65 30.51 -22.89 -5.19
N ALA A 66 31.56 -22.89 -4.35
CA ALA A 66 31.46 -22.51 -2.94
C ALA A 66 31.04 -21.04 -2.75
N ALA A 67 31.54 -20.13 -3.60
CA ALA A 67 31.14 -18.72 -3.58
C ALA A 67 29.66 -18.56 -3.94
N ILE A 68 29.19 -19.25 -4.99
CA ILE A 68 27.77 -19.24 -5.39
C ILE A 68 26.90 -19.80 -4.25
N GLU A 69 27.26 -20.95 -3.68
CA GLU A 69 26.50 -21.57 -2.60
C GLU A 69 26.36 -20.63 -1.39
N LYS A 70 27.45 -19.95 -1.01
CA LYS A 70 27.43 -18.97 0.10
C LYS A 70 26.50 -17.80 -0.21
N LEU A 71 26.55 -17.26 -1.43
CA LEU A 71 25.68 -16.16 -1.86
C LEU A 71 24.21 -16.58 -1.91
N THR A 72 23.91 -17.77 -2.44
CA THR A 72 22.56 -18.34 -2.51
C THR A 72 21.97 -18.59 -1.12
N LYS A 73 22.80 -18.81 -0.08
CA LYS A 73 22.33 -18.92 1.32
C LYS A 73 22.14 -17.56 1.99
N VAL A 74 23.05 -16.62 1.77
CA VAL A 74 23.04 -15.33 2.48
C VAL A 74 21.99 -14.37 1.91
N LEU A 75 21.87 -14.29 0.58
CA LEU A 75 21.01 -13.30 -0.07
C LEU A 75 19.52 -13.48 0.25
N PRO A 76 18.92 -14.69 0.21
CA PRO A 76 17.52 -14.87 0.57
C PRO A 76 17.24 -14.46 2.01
N ASN A 77 18.11 -14.84 2.96
CA ASN A 77 17.98 -14.44 4.35
C ASN A 77 18.04 -12.92 4.51
N PHE A 78 18.96 -12.25 3.81
CA PHE A 78 19.05 -10.80 3.81
C PHE A 78 17.77 -10.15 3.25
N TYR A 79 17.23 -10.66 2.14
CA TYR A 79 16.00 -10.14 1.56
C TYR A 79 14.80 -10.31 2.49
N GLN A 80 14.72 -11.44 3.19
CA GLN A 80 13.65 -11.73 4.13
C GLN A 80 13.76 -10.85 5.39
N GLN A 81 14.95 -10.71 5.97
CA GLN A 81 15.17 -9.84 7.14
C GLN A 81 14.89 -8.36 6.85
N THR A 82 15.21 -7.90 5.64
CA THR A 82 15.03 -6.50 5.26
C THR A 82 13.68 -6.20 4.63
N GLU A 83 12.90 -7.24 4.28
CA GLU A 83 11.64 -7.16 3.54
C GLU A 83 11.77 -6.30 2.27
N VAL A 84 12.93 -6.35 1.61
CA VAL A 84 13.28 -5.39 0.56
C VAL A 84 12.30 -5.43 -0.61
N PHE A 85 11.84 -6.63 -1.00
CA PHE A 85 10.92 -6.80 -2.12
C PHE A 85 9.51 -6.30 -1.79
N GLU A 86 9.06 -6.43 -0.54
CA GLU A 86 7.79 -5.85 -0.11
C GLU A 86 7.86 -4.32 -0.13
N LYS A 87 8.93 -3.74 0.41
CA LYS A 87 9.17 -2.29 0.38
C LYS A 87 9.25 -1.74 -1.04
N LEU A 88 9.90 -2.45 -1.97
CA LEU A 88 9.95 -2.07 -3.37
C LEU A 88 8.58 -2.17 -4.06
N SER A 89 7.77 -3.18 -3.71
CA SER A 89 6.39 -3.31 -4.19
C SER A 89 5.52 -2.15 -3.69
N THR A 90 5.58 -1.82 -2.40
CA THR A 90 4.88 -0.67 -1.83
C THR A 90 5.33 0.63 -2.48
N LEU A 91 6.64 0.80 -2.71
CA LEU A 91 7.17 1.98 -3.40
C LEU A 91 6.66 2.10 -4.85
N GLU A 92 6.57 0.98 -5.58
CA GLU A 92 6.01 0.94 -6.93
C GLU A 92 4.56 1.44 -6.94
N GLN A 93 3.74 0.94 -6.02
CA GLN A 93 2.35 1.38 -5.85
C GLN A 93 2.25 2.87 -5.49
N LEU A 94 3.08 3.34 -4.55
CA LEU A 94 3.13 4.76 -4.19
C LEU A 94 3.51 5.65 -5.37
N CYS A 95 4.46 5.23 -6.20
CA CYS A 95 4.83 5.95 -7.42
C CYS A 95 3.70 5.99 -8.45
N GLN A 96 2.96 4.89 -8.63
CA GLN A 96 1.81 4.83 -9.53
C GLN A 96 0.68 5.74 -9.05
N ASN A 97 0.31 5.65 -7.76
CA ASN A 97 -0.68 6.53 -7.15
C ASN A 97 -0.26 7.99 -7.27
N ALA A 98 1.04 8.25 -7.08
CA ALA A 98 1.60 9.59 -7.16
C ALA A 98 1.56 10.19 -8.56
N ALA A 99 1.74 9.38 -9.61
CA ALA A 99 1.69 9.82 -11.01
C ALA A 99 0.27 10.16 -11.47
N ASN A 100 -0.75 9.56 -10.85
CA ASN A 100 -2.16 9.80 -11.15
C ASN A 100 -2.73 11.05 -10.45
N ASP A 101 -1.97 11.63 -9.53
CA ASP A 101 -2.39 12.74 -8.66
C ASP A 101 -2.05 14.08 -9.33
N LYS A 102 -3.06 14.90 -9.65
CA LYS A 102 -2.89 16.18 -10.33
C LYS A 102 -2.40 17.24 -9.35
N GLY A 103 -1.15 17.69 -9.47
CA GLY A 103 -0.61 18.83 -8.72
C GLY A 103 0.86 19.10 -9.02
N ASP A 104 1.23 20.37 -9.11
CA ASP A 104 2.56 20.81 -9.59
C ASP A 104 3.71 20.53 -8.61
N ARG A 105 3.43 20.20 -7.34
CA ARG A 105 4.42 19.77 -6.35
C ARG A 105 3.80 19.02 -5.18
N LYS A 106 4.30 17.82 -4.90
CA LYS A 106 3.95 17.08 -3.69
C LYS A 106 4.65 17.71 -2.49
N TRP A 107 3.90 17.98 -1.43
CA TRP A 107 4.44 18.46 -0.16
C TRP A 107 5.54 17.51 0.37
N ARG A 108 6.54 18.09 1.02
CA ARG A 108 7.68 17.40 1.63
C ARG A 108 7.83 17.88 3.06
N ARG A 109 8.30 16.99 3.93
CA ARG A 109 8.62 17.34 5.32
C ARG A 109 9.58 18.51 5.35
N THR A 110 9.28 19.46 6.21
CA THR A 110 10.07 20.67 6.42
C THR A 110 11.14 20.45 7.49
N GLY A 111 10.97 19.43 8.34
CA GLY A 111 11.82 19.19 9.51
C GLY A 111 11.35 19.94 10.75
N ASP A 112 10.34 20.82 10.60
CA ASP A 112 9.64 21.45 11.70
C ASP A 112 8.44 20.58 12.12
N PRO A 113 8.44 20.02 13.35
CA PRO A 113 7.35 19.17 13.82
C PRO A 113 5.99 19.85 13.77
N GLU A 114 5.92 21.15 14.01
CA GLU A 114 4.64 21.88 14.01
C GLU A 114 4.08 21.95 12.59
N MET A 115 4.91 22.32 11.62
CA MET A 115 4.52 22.40 10.21
C MET A 115 4.23 21.03 9.59
N ASP A 116 4.89 19.97 10.06
CA ASP A 116 4.71 18.61 9.56
C ASP A 116 3.48 17.90 10.20
N LEU A 117 3.12 18.22 11.45
CA LEU A 117 1.99 17.62 12.16
C LEU A 117 0.67 18.36 11.96
N ARG A 118 0.71 19.69 11.86
CA ARG A 118 -0.49 20.52 11.81
C ARG A 118 -1.45 20.16 10.65
N PRO A 119 -1.00 19.85 9.42
CA PRO A 119 -1.89 19.39 8.35
C PRO A 119 -2.62 18.08 8.69
N LEU A 120 -1.96 17.15 9.39
CA LEU A 120 -2.55 15.87 9.81
C LEU A 120 -3.64 16.11 10.87
N GLN A 121 -3.36 16.99 11.84
CA GLN A 121 -4.31 17.39 12.85
C GLN A 121 -5.53 18.08 12.24
N TYR A 122 -5.32 18.98 11.27
CA TYR A 122 -6.44 19.64 10.57
C TYR A 122 -7.33 18.65 9.83
N LYS A 123 -6.76 17.65 9.16
CA LYS A 123 -7.56 16.62 8.50
C LYS A 123 -8.43 15.87 9.51
N LEU A 124 -7.86 15.44 10.63
CA LEU A 124 -8.59 14.74 11.68
C LEU A 124 -9.71 15.62 12.28
N LEU A 125 -9.41 16.88 12.57
CA LEU A 125 -10.38 17.85 13.08
C LEU A 125 -11.50 18.10 12.08
N PHE A 126 -11.18 18.22 10.79
CA PHE A 126 -12.16 18.43 9.73
C PHE A 126 -13.10 17.23 9.59
N ASP A 127 -12.56 16.01 9.57
CA ASP A 127 -13.35 14.77 9.52
C ASP A 127 -14.27 14.65 10.75
N TYR A 128 -13.75 15.03 11.93
CA TYR A 128 -14.51 15.01 13.18
C TYR A 128 -15.66 16.04 13.18
N VAL A 129 -15.38 17.28 12.79
CA VAL A 129 -16.40 18.35 12.70
C VAL A 129 -17.47 17.96 11.68
N THR A 130 -17.09 17.47 10.51
CA THR A 130 -18.03 17.01 9.48
C THR A 130 -18.94 15.90 10.01
N ASN A 131 -18.38 14.96 10.78
CA ASN A 131 -19.18 13.90 11.40
C ASN A 131 -20.15 14.44 12.47
N LEU A 132 -19.71 15.39 13.30
CA LEU A 132 -20.57 16.04 14.29
C LEU A 132 -21.72 16.81 13.64
N GLU A 133 -21.45 17.50 12.53
CA GLU A 133 -22.49 18.21 11.76
C GLU A 133 -23.54 17.24 11.21
N ASN A 134 -23.10 16.10 10.66
CA ASN A 134 -24.01 15.05 10.20
C ASN A 134 -24.89 14.51 11.33
N ILE A 135 -24.29 14.21 12.48
CA ILE A 135 -25.03 13.76 13.68
C ILE A 135 -26.02 14.82 14.14
N HIS A 136 -25.61 16.10 14.13
CA HIS A 136 -26.47 17.21 14.53
C HIS A 136 -27.70 17.34 13.64
N GLU A 137 -27.51 17.31 12.31
CA GLU A 137 -28.61 17.40 11.36
C GLU A 137 -29.56 16.19 11.45
N ASP A 138 -29.04 14.99 11.71
CA ASP A 138 -29.87 13.81 11.97
C ASP A 138 -30.70 13.93 13.24
N LEU A 139 -30.12 14.45 14.33
CA LEU A 139 -30.85 14.69 15.58
C LEU A 139 -31.92 15.76 15.41
N LYS A 140 -31.64 16.81 14.64
CA LYS A 140 -32.59 17.88 14.32
C LYS A 140 -33.79 17.36 13.53
N LYS A 141 -33.57 16.50 12.54
CA LYS A 141 -34.65 15.81 11.81
C LYS A 141 -35.50 14.96 12.74
N LYS A 142 -34.87 14.10 13.57
CA LYS A 142 -35.57 13.25 14.54
C LYS A 142 -36.38 14.04 15.56
N LYS A 143 -35.86 15.19 16.02
CA LYS A 143 -36.58 16.09 16.92
C LYS A 143 -37.85 16.62 16.27
N LYS A 144 -37.75 17.12 15.03
CA LYS A 144 -38.89 17.65 14.29
C LYS A 144 -39.99 16.60 14.09
N GLU A 145 -39.62 15.39 13.69
CA GLU A 145 -40.58 14.27 13.55
C GLU A 145 -41.30 13.94 14.87
N LYS A 146 -40.58 13.97 16.00
CA LYS A 146 -41.17 13.73 17.32
C LYS A 146 -42.12 14.86 17.74
N GLU A 147 -41.77 16.11 17.46
CA GLU A 147 -42.63 17.28 17.74
C GLU A 147 -43.93 17.23 16.94
N GLU A 148 -43.87 16.86 15.66
CA GLU A 148 -45.05 16.67 14.80
C GLU A 148 -45.95 15.53 15.31
N LYS A 149 -45.38 14.39 15.69
CA LYS A 149 -46.12 13.27 16.31
C LYS A 149 -46.79 13.70 17.61
N LEU A 150 -46.09 14.44 18.46
CA LEU A 150 -46.61 14.94 19.73
C LEU A 150 -47.79 15.91 19.50
N LYS A 151 -47.67 16.80 18.51
CA LYS A 151 -48.75 17.72 18.13
C LYS A 151 -50.00 16.96 17.68
N SER A 152 -49.84 15.97 16.80
CA SER A 152 -50.95 15.11 16.34
C SER A 152 -51.62 14.36 17.49
N LEU A 153 -50.85 13.84 18.45
CA LEU A 153 -51.41 13.15 19.62
C LEU A 153 -52.18 14.10 20.53
N ARG A 154 -51.70 15.33 20.74
CA ARG A 154 -52.41 16.36 21.51
C ARG A 154 -53.74 16.73 20.87
N GLU A 155 -53.77 16.89 19.55
CA GLU A 155 -55.00 17.16 18.79
C GLU A 155 -55.99 15.99 18.95
N LYS A 156 -55.57 14.75 18.75
CA LYS A 156 -56.41 13.56 18.96
C LYS A 156 -56.98 13.47 20.38
N LEU A 157 -56.15 13.74 21.39
CA LEU A 157 -56.57 13.72 22.80
C LEU A 157 -57.60 14.81 23.09
N SER A 158 -57.44 16.01 22.50
CA SER A 158 -58.40 17.09 22.64
C SER A 158 -59.76 16.75 22.01
N SER A 159 -59.77 16.13 20.84
CA SER A 159 -60.99 15.65 20.18
C SER A 159 -61.69 14.59 21.01
N LEU A 160 -60.95 13.59 21.51
CA LEU A 160 -61.52 12.56 22.39
C LEU A 160 -62.11 13.15 23.67
N ARG A 161 -61.45 14.15 24.26
CA ARG A 161 -61.96 14.85 25.45
C ARG A 161 -63.26 15.57 25.16
N SER A 162 -63.37 16.24 24.01
CA SER A 162 -64.61 16.92 23.60
C SER A 162 -65.77 15.95 23.40
N ILE A 163 -65.52 14.78 22.82
CA ILE A 163 -66.52 13.72 22.62
C ILE A 163 -66.99 13.18 23.98
N ALA A 164 -66.05 12.82 24.87
CA ALA A 164 -66.38 12.32 26.21
C ALA A 164 -67.17 13.35 27.03
N SER A 165 -66.84 14.64 26.93
CA SER A 165 -67.60 15.72 27.57
C SER A 165 -69.00 15.89 26.99
N ALA A 166 -69.16 15.77 25.66
CA ALA A 166 -70.46 15.82 25.01
C ALA A 166 -71.36 14.63 25.38
N ASP A 167 -70.78 13.43 25.50
CA ASP A 167 -71.50 12.23 25.95
C ASP A 167 -71.93 12.32 27.43
N LEU A 168 -71.11 12.94 28.28
CA LEU A 168 -71.48 13.22 29.68
C LEU A 168 -72.63 14.23 29.77
N ALA A 169 -72.56 15.34 29.03
CA ALA A 169 -73.62 16.35 29.01
C ALA A 169 -74.97 15.78 28.50
N LYS A 170 -74.94 14.87 27.52
CA LYS A 170 -76.14 14.15 27.05
C LYS A 170 -76.71 13.18 28.07
N LYS A 171 -75.88 12.59 28.94
CA LYS A 171 -76.35 11.74 30.04
C LYS A 171 -77.01 12.55 31.16
N GLU A 172 -76.49 13.73 31.47
CA GLU A 172 -77.06 14.63 32.48
C GLU A 172 -78.40 15.25 32.03
N GLN A 173 -78.62 15.47 30.73
CA GLN A 173 -79.92 15.96 30.22
C GLN A 173 -81.02 14.89 30.15
N ASN A 174 -80.68 13.61 30.25
CA ASN A 174 -81.60 12.48 30.17
C ASN A 174 -81.80 11.75 31.51
N SER A 175 -81.31 12.32 32.62
CA SER A 175 -81.63 11.92 34.01
C SER A 175 -82.54 12.95 34.65
#